data_AF-A0A3D0WNL2-F1
#
_entry.id   AF-A0A3D0WNL2-F1
#
_cell.length_a   1.000
_cell.length_b   1.000
_cell.length_c   1.000
_cell.angle_alpha   90.00
_cell.angle_beta   90.00
_cell.angle_gamma   90.00
#
_symmetry.space_group_name_H-M   'P 1'
#
loop_
_entity.id
_entity.type
_entity.pdbx_description
1 polymer ?
#
loop_
_entity_poly.entity_id
_entity_poly.type
_entity_poly.pdbx_seq_one_letter_code
_entity_poly.pdbx_strand_id
1 'polypeptide(L)'
;YLRDEETLVRYWGVPGTEGYMHRIGGLEKDYFTGVISSNPENHQLMVDTRKAKIKKIADFIPEQAVIGNKDADTLIVGWGGTYGHLLEVMMRIQDKDRKVALAHFRFINPLPRNTYDILKKYKTIIVAEQNTGHFASYLLSQFDDIKVHRFNRVEGQPFSVSELVDEFIKIMGDN
;
A
#
# COMPACT_ATOMS: atom_id res chain seq x y z
N TYR A 1 -27.88 -12.02 -9.26
CA TYR A 1 -26.43 -11.80 -9.10
C TYR A 1 -26.22 -10.84 -7.94
N LEU A 2 -26.46 -11.34 -6.72
CA LEU A 2 -26.53 -10.53 -5.51
C LEU A 2 -25.13 -10.18 -4.99
N ARG A 3 -25.01 -8.99 -4.43
CA ARG A 3 -23.83 -8.53 -3.69
C ARG A 3 -24.28 -8.04 -2.33
N ASP A 4 -23.41 -8.21 -1.35
CA ASP A 4 -23.55 -7.57 -0.06
C ASP A 4 -23.43 -6.05 -0.22
N GLU A 5 -24.35 -5.28 0.37
CA GLU A 5 -24.43 -3.82 0.16
C GLU A 5 -23.26 -3.08 0.82
N GLU A 6 -22.76 -3.61 1.94
CA GLU A 6 -21.66 -3.00 2.68
C GLU A 6 -20.30 -3.33 2.07
N THR A 7 -20.04 -4.60 1.74
CA THR A 7 -18.73 -5.08 1.28
C THR A 7 -18.61 -5.15 -0.24
N LEU A 8 -19.73 -5.15 -0.96
CA LEU A 8 -19.83 -5.38 -2.41
C LEU A 8 -19.33 -6.76 -2.86
N VAL A 9 -19.14 -7.68 -1.91
CA VAL A 9 -18.78 -9.07 -2.19
C VAL A 9 -19.98 -9.77 -2.81
N ARG A 10 -19.73 -10.42 -3.96
CA ARG A 10 -20.75 -11.24 -4.62
C ARG A 10 -20.92 -12.53 -3.83
N TYR A 11 -22.16 -13.00 -3.66
CA TYR A 11 -22.43 -14.35 -3.16
C TYR A 11 -22.01 -15.42 -4.19
N TRP A 12 -21.40 -16.51 -3.73
CA TRP A 12 -20.96 -17.61 -4.59
C TRP A 12 -21.89 -18.80 -4.41
N GLY A 13 -22.47 -19.28 -5.51
CA GLY A 13 -23.12 -20.58 -5.53
C GLY A 13 -22.06 -21.66 -5.75
N VAL A 14 -22.06 -22.70 -4.93
CA VAL A 14 -21.19 -23.86 -5.15
C VAL A 14 -21.71 -24.63 -6.37
N PRO A 15 -20.85 -25.01 -7.34
CA PRO A 15 -21.29 -25.81 -8.49
C PRO A 15 -22.05 -27.07 -8.08
N GLY A 16 -23.18 -27.34 -8.73
CA GLY A 16 -24.07 -28.46 -8.41
C GLY A 16 -25.16 -28.14 -7.38
N THR A 17 -25.17 -26.94 -6.78
CA THR A 17 -26.26 -26.53 -5.86
C THR A 17 -27.54 -26.21 -6.64
N GLU A 18 -28.62 -26.94 -6.34
CA GLU A 18 -29.93 -26.73 -6.95
C GLU A 18 -30.42 -25.29 -6.75
N GLY A 19 -30.93 -24.66 -7.81
CA GLY A 19 -31.40 -23.27 -7.77
C GLY A 19 -30.31 -22.19 -7.92
N TYR A 20 -29.03 -22.56 -7.94
CA TYR A 20 -27.90 -21.61 -8.05
C TYR A 20 -27.18 -21.68 -9.40
N MET A 21 -27.87 -22.03 -10.48
CA MET A 21 -27.29 -22.00 -11.82
C MET A 21 -26.81 -20.59 -12.17
N HIS A 22 -25.55 -20.45 -12.55
CA HIS A 22 -24.96 -19.17 -12.92
C HIS A 22 -23.83 -19.35 -13.94
N ARG A 23 -23.47 -18.27 -14.64
CA ARG A 23 -22.39 -18.29 -15.64
C ARG A 23 -21.16 -17.55 -15.09
N ILE A 24 -19.98 -18.18 -15.16
CA ILE A 24 -18.68 -17.57 -14.87
C ILE A 24 -17.89 -17.47 -16.19
N GLY A 25 -17.14 -16.40 -16.39
CA GLY A 25 -16.44 -16.09 -17.64
C GLY A 25 -15.83 -14.70 -17.62
N GLY A 26 -14.96 -14.40 -18.57
CA GLY A 26 -14.19 -13.14 -18.63
C GLY A 26 -14.90 -11.96 -19.31
N LEU A 27 -15.99 -12.21 -20.04
CA LEU A 27 -16.80 -11.13 -20.62
C LEU A 27 -17.55 -10.36 -19.53
N GLU A 28 -17.77 -9.07 -19.78
CA GLU A 28 -18.56 -8.22 -18.88
C GLU A 28 -19.98 -8.75 -18.73
N LYS A 29 -20.51 -8.57 -17.52
CA LYS A 29 -21.83 -9.07 -17.15
C LYS A 29 -22.70 -7.97 -16.57
N ASP A 30 -23.98 -8.11 -16.81
CA ASP A 30 -25.00 -7.31 -16.17
C ASP A 30 -24.90 -7.42 -14.63
N TYR A 31 -25.00 -6.27 -13.97
CA TYR A 31 -24.82 -6.16 -12.53
C TYR A 31 -25.79 -7.04 -11.74
N PHE A 32 -27.07 -7.08 -12.13
CA PHE A 32 -28.14 -7.72 -11.38
C PHE A 32 -28.37 -9.16 -11.78
N THR A 33 -28.27 -9.47 -13.06
CA THR A 33 -28.66 -10.77 -13.63
C THR A 33 -27.47 -11.70 -13.86
N GLY A 34 -26.29 -11.15 -14.15
CA GLY A 34 -25.08 -11.93 -14.46
C GLY A 34 -25.00 -12.48 -15.88
N VAL A 35 -25.93 -12.09 -16.77
CA VAL A 35 -25.85 -12.38 -18.20
C VAL A 35 -24.79 -11.50 -18.86
N ILE A 36 -24.28 -11.89 -20.03
CA ILE A 36 -23.32 -11.07 -20.78
C ILE A 36 -23.97 -9.73 -21.13
N SER A 37 -23.25 -8.64 -20.93
CA SER A 37 -23.73 -7.29 -21.23
C SER A 37 -22.66 -6.50 -21.98
N SER A 38 -23.07 -5.83 -23.05
CA SER A 38 -22.29 -4.83 -23.79
C SER A 38 -22.77 -3.40 -23.53
N ASN A 39 -23.70 -3.22 -22.57
CA ASN A 39 -24.20 -1.89 -22.23
C ASN A 39 -23.10 -1.06 -21.54
N PRO A 40 -22.81 0.17 -22.03
CA PRO A 40 -21.74 1.00 -21.50
C PRO A 40 -21.96 1.46 -20.04
N GLU A 41 -23.18 1.79 -19.65
CA GLU A 41 -23.51 2.22 -18.28
C GLU A 41 -23.32 1.06 -17.29
N ASN A 42 -23.74 -0.15 -17.69
CA ASN A 42 -23.48 -1.35 -16.90
C ASN A 42 -21.98 -1.61 -16.76
N HIS A 43 -21.19 -1.39 -17.82
CA HIS A 43 -19.75 -1.56 -17.76
C HIS A 43 -19.12 -0.60 -16.73
N GLN A 44 -19.49 0.69 -16.77
CA GLN A 44 -19.04 1.68 -15.79
C GLN A 44 -19.43 1.26 -14.35
N LEU A 45 -20.70 0.92 -14.12
CA LEU A 45 -21.19 0.47 -12.81
C LEU A 45 -20.40 -0.73 -12.29
N MET A 46 -20.16 -1.72 -13.14
CA MET A 46 -19.44 -2.94 -12.77
C MET A 46 -17.95 -2.69 -12.50
N VAL A 47 -17.29 -1.82 -13.28
CA VAL A 47 -15.91 -1.40 -13.04
C VAL A 47 -15.80 -0.67 -11.70
N ASP A 48 -16.66 0.31 -11.45
CA ASP A 48 -16.67 1.08 -10.21
C ASP A 48 -16.96 0.21 -9.00
N THR A 49 -17.93 -0.69 -9.10
CA THR A 49 -18.27 -1.64 -8.03
C THR A 49 -17.09 -2.54 -7.68
N ARG A 50 -16.40 -3.10 -8.69
CA ARG A 50 -15.23 -3.97 -8.44
C ARG A 50 -14.09 -3.18 -7.81
N LYS A 51 -13.85 -1.94 -8.27
CA LYS A 51 -12.85 -1.03 -7.68
C LYS A 51 -13.19 -0.68 -6.23
N ALA A 52 -14.45 -0.34 -5.95
CA ALA A 52 -14.92 -0.01 -4.60
C ALA A 52 -14.81 -1.22 -3.65
N LYS A 53 -15.15 -2.42 -4.13
CA LYS A 53 -14.96 -3.67 -3.37
C LYS A 53 -13.50 -3.86 -2.94
N ILE A 54 -12.54 -3.63 -3.84
CA ILE A 54 -11.11 -3.71 -3.51
C ILE A 54 -10.72 -2.64 -2.49
N LYS A 55 -11.18 -1.40 -2.65
CA LYS A 55 -10.92 -0.33 -1.68
C LYS A 55 -11.42 -0.67 -0.27
N LYS A 56 -12.58 -1.29 -0.16
CA LYS A 56 -13.18 -1.71 1.13
C LYS A 56 -12.34 -2.74 1.90
N ILE A 57 -11.41 -3.43 1.26
CA ILE A 57 -10.46 -4.31 1.97
C ILE A 57 -9.67 -3.51 3.03
N ALA A 58 -9.45 -2.20 2.81
CA ALA A 58 -8.80 -1.31 3.78
C ALA A 58 -9.51 -1.28 5.15
N ASP A 59 -10.81 -1.58 5.19
CA ASP A 59 -11.64 -1.60 6.41
C ASP A 59 -11.41 -2.87 7.25
N PHE A 60 -10.80 -3.91 6.66
CA PHE A 60 -10.60 -5.22 7.27
C PHE A 60 -9.13 -5.57 7.49
N ILE A 61 -8.19 -4.73 7.06
CA ILE A 61 -6.76 -4.89 7.31
C ILE A 61 -6.33 -4.03 8.50
N PRO A 62 -5.31 -4.45 9.26
CA PRO A 62 -4.80 -3.64 10.35
C PRO A 62 -4.24 -2.31 9.84
N GLU A 63 -4.34 -1.30 10.69
CA GLU A 63 -3.65 -0.03 10.50
C GLU A 63 -2.14 -0.22 10.41
N GLN A 64 -1.47 0.69 9.67
CA GLN A 64 -0.02 0.66 9.58
C GLN A 64 0.58 1.06 10.93
N ALA A 65 1.45 0.19 11.45
CA ALA A 65 2.24 0.50 12.64
C ALA A 65 3.45 1.36 12.28
N VAL A 66 3.83 2.23 13.21
CA VAL A 66 5.06 3.01 13.17
C VAL A 66 5.88 2.68 14.40
N ILE A 67 7.16 2.40 14.23
CA ILE A 67 8.11 2.11 15.30
C ILE A 67 9.20 3.17 15.34
N GLY A 68 9.82 3.36 16.50
CA GLY A 68 10.83 4.41 16.72
C GLY A 68 10.30 5.60 17.51
N ASN A 69 10.94 6.77 17.37
CA ASN A 69 10.60 7.95 18.15
C ASN A 69 9.23 8.52 17.73
N LYS A 70 8.35 8.78 18.72
CA LYS A 70 7.02 9.37 18.48
C LYS A 70 7.06 10.81 17.99
N ASP A 71 8.17 11.50 18.25
CA ASP A 71 8.46 12.89 17.93
C ASP A 71 9.57 13.01 16.87
N ALA A 72 9.77 11.97 16.06
CA ALA A 72 10.67 12.01 14.91
C ALA A 72 10.14 12.95 13.82
N ASP A 73 11.04 13.74 13.24
CA ASP A 73 10.77 14.55 12.05
C ASP A 73 10.93 13.75 10.74
N THR A 74 11.62 12.61 10.80
CA THR A 74 11.92 11.74 9.65
C THR A 74 11.26 10.37 9.77
N LEU A 75 10.61 9.93 8.69
CA LEU A 75 10.04 8.59 8.54
C LEU A 75 10.78 7.82 7.44
N ILE A 76 11.32 6.66 7.79
CA ILE A 76 11.77 5.65 6.84
C ILE A 76 10.55 4.81 6.45
N VAL A 77 10.36 4.59 5.15
CA VAL A 77 9.29 3.80 4.58
C VAL A 77 9.90 2.66 3.77
N GLY A 78 9.44 1.43 4.04
CA GLY A 78 9.89 0.23 3.32
C GLY A 78 8.77 -0.78 3.15
N TRP A 79 9.06 -1.85 2.40
CA TRP A 79 8.15 -2.97 2.19
C TRP A 79 8.92 -4.25 1.80
N GLY A 80 8.28 -5.40 2.00
CA GLY A 80 8.86 -6.69 1.61
C GLY A 80 10.14 -7.06 2.37
N GLY A 81 11.17 -7.51 1.64
CA GLY A 81 12.41 -8.03 2.21
C GLY A 81 13.34 -6.98 2.84
N THR A 82 13.01 -5.68 2.72
CA THR A 82 13.86 -4.60 3.26
C THR A 82 13.69 -4.41 4.77
N TYR A 83 12.69 -5.05 5.40
CA TYR A 83 12.35 -4.87 6.83
C TYR A 83 13.55 -4.94 7.78
N GLY A 84 14.32 -6.03 7.73
CA GLY A 84 15.44 -6.23 8.66
C GLY A 84 16.51 -5.15 8.53
N HIS A 85 16.86 -4.81 7.29
CA HIS A 85 17.85 -3.76 6.99
C HIS A 85 17.37 -2.39 7.50
N LEU A 86 16.13 -2.02 7.20
CA LEU A 86 15.60 -0.69 7.56
C LEU A 86 15.34 -0.56 9.07
N LEU A 87 14.96 -1.65 9.74
CA LEU A 87 14.84 -1.69 11.19
C LEU A 87 16.21 -1.41 11.84
N GLU A 88 17.26 -2.10 11.37
CA GLU A 88 18.60 -1.92 11.90
C GLU A 88 19.14 -0.51 11.60
N VAL A 89 18.88 0.04 10.42
CA VAL A 89 19.24 1.43 10.06
C VAL A 89 18.58 2.42 11.02
N MET A 90 17.27 2.28 11.28
CA MET A 90 16.56 3.14 12.22
C MET A 90 17.21 3.06 13.61
N MET A 91 17.50 1.87 14.12
CA MET A 91 18.17 1.68 15.42
C MET A 91 19.55 2.35 15.46
N ARG A 92 20.40 2.13 14.45
CA ARG A 92 21.74 2.73 14.38
C ARG A 92 21.73 4.25 14.23
N ILE A 93 20.69 4.82 13.61
CA ILE A 93 20.51 6.28 13.56
C ILE A 93 20.08 6.82 14.94
N GLN A 94 19.22 6.10 15.65
CA GLN A 94 18.81 6.46 17.02
C GLN A 94 19.97 6.38 18.02
N ASP A 95 20.86 5.39 17.88
CA ASP A 95 22.09 5.28 18.68
C ASP A 95 23.05 6.47 18.49
N LYS A 96 22.85 7.28 17.44
CA LYS A 96 23.57 8.53 17.17
C LYS A 96 22.76 9.77 17.62
N ASP A 97 21.85 9.61 18.59
CA ASP A 97 21.00 10.65 19.17
C ASP A 97 20.08 11.39 18.16
N ARG A 98 19.74 10.74 17.04
CA ARG A 98 18.84 11.30 16.02
C ARG A 98 17.46 10.66 16.10
N LYS A 99 16.41 11.47 15.99
CA LYS A 99 15.02 11.02 16.05
C LYS A 99 14.53 10.58 14.67
N VAL A 100 14.27 9.29 14.53
CA VAL A 100 13.74 8.69 13.28
C VAL A 100 12.70 7.63 13.61
N ALA A 101 11.73 7.46 12.72
CA ALA A 101 10.71 6.43 12.80
C ALA A 101 10.73 5.54 11.55
N LEU A 102 10.13 4.36 11.64
CA LEU A 102 10.00 3.40 10.55
C LEU A 102 8.54 2.96 10.39
N ALA A 103 8.01 3.08 9.18
CA ALA A 103 6.78 2.46 8.74
C ALA A 103 7.10 1.42 7.66
N HIS A 104 6.96 0.14 7.99
CA HIS A 104 7.18 -0.94 7.03
C HIS A 104 5.86 -1.56 6.59
N PHE A 105 5.52 -1.40 5.32
CA PHE A 105 4.22 -1.77 4.76
C PHE A 105 4.16 -3.25 4.41
N ARG A 106 3.08 -3.89 4.86
CA ARG A 106 2.68 -5.25 4.47
C ARG A 106 1.54 -5.25 3.45
N PHE A 107 0.64 -4.28 3.55
CA PHE A 107 -0.50 -4.10 2.65
C PHE A 107 -0.21 -2.92 1.72
N ILE A 108 -0.25 -3.16 0.41
CA ILE A 108 0.06 -2.15 -0.62
C ILE A 108 -1.19 -1.74 -1.38
N ASN A 109 -2.03 -2.69 -1.82
CA ASN A 109 -3.25 -2.36 -2.57
C ASN A 109 -4.47 -3.16 -2.06
N PRO A 110 -5.38 -2.53 -1.29
CA PRO A 110 -5.32 -1.14 -0.85
C PRO A 110 -4.26 -0.91 0.24
N LEU A 111 -3.90 0.36 0.44
CA LEU A 111 -3.09 0.81 1.57
C LEU A 111 -3.92 0.77 2.87
N PRO A 112 -3.27 0.61 4.05
CA PRO A 112 -3.93 0.84 5.33
C PRO A 112 -4.56 2.23 5.42
N ARG A 113 -5.74 2.34 6.05
CA ARG A 113 -6.55 3.58 6.07
C ARG A 113 -5.81 4.79 6.64
N ASN A 114 -4.95 4.57 7.62
CA ASN A 114 -4.18 5.61 8.31
C ASN A 114 -2.88 6.01 7.57
N THR A 115 -2.65 5.51 6.34
CA THR A 115 -1.39 5.76 5.60
C THR A 115 -1.16 7.26 5.39
N TYR A 116 -2.18 7.99 4.92
CA TYR A 116 -2.07 9.43 4.70
C TYR A 116 -1.72 10.19 5.99
N ASP A 117 -2.43 9.88 7.07
CA ASP A 117 -2.22 10.52 8.38
C ASP A 117 -0.84 10.23 8.97
N ILE A 118 -0.28 9.05 8.70
CA ILE A 118 1.10 8.74 9.07
C ILE A 118 2.05 9.60 8.26
N LEU A 119 1.98 9.56 6.92
CA LEU A 119 2.92 10.24 6.04
C LEU A 119 2.92 11.75 6.31
N LYS A 120 1.74 12.37 6.48
CA LYS A 120 1.60 13.81 6.66
C LYS A 120 2.23 14.34 7.95
N LYS A 121 2.46 13.51 8.96
CA LYS A 121 3.06 13.92 10.25
C LYS A 121 4.56 14.21 10.15
N TYR A 122 5.25 13.68 9.14
CA TYR A 122 6.70 13.78 9.04
C TYR A 122 7.12 14.83 8.03
N LYS A 123 8.18 15.57 8.36
CA LYS A 123 8.78 16.59 7.48
C LYS A 123 9.55 15.94 6.35
N THR A 124 10.25 14.85 6.67
CA THR A 124 11.10 14.11 5.74
C THR A 124 10.61 12.67 5.67
N ILE A 125 10.32 12.18 4.47
CA ILE A 125 9.89 10.80 4.25
C ILE A 125 10.89 10.17 3.29
N ILE A 126 11.56 9.10 3.70
CA ILE A 126 12.53 8.38 2.90
C ILE A 126 11.92 7.03 2.51
N VAL A 127 11.59 6.83 1.25
CA VAL A 127 11.08 5.54 0.73
C VAL A 127 12.26 4.76 0.18
N ALA A 128 12.62 3.67 0.86
CA ALA A 128 13.78 2.86 0.54
C ALA A 128 13.38 1.53 -0.10
N GLU A 129 13.80 1.31 -1.34
CA GLU A 129 13.38 0.16 -2.16
C GLU A 129 14.54 -0.48 -2.92
N GLN A 130 14.48 -1.81 -3.06
CA GLN A 130 15.37 -2.56 -3.96
C GLN A 130 14.74 -2.74 -5.35
N ASN A 131 14.19 -1.65 -5.89
CA ASN A 131 13.59 -1.56 -7.22
C ASN A 131 13.70 -0.10 -7.71
N THR A 132 13.09 0.22 -8.84
CA THR A 132 13.15 1.55 -9.48
C THR A 132 12.22 2.61 -8.86
N GLY A 133 11.70 2.39 -7.65
CA GLY A 133 10.85 3.33 -6.90
C GLY A 133 9.35 3.12 -7.14
N HIS A 134 8.91 1.87 -7.29
CA HIS A 134 7.52 1.54 -7.59
C HIS A 134 6.58 1.91 -6.44
N PHE A 135 6.96 1.62 -5.20
CA PHE A 135 6.11 1.93 -4.06
C PHE A 135 6.05 3.43 -3.81
N ALA A 136 7.18 4.14 -3.92
CA ALA A 136 7.19 5.61 -3.89
C ALA A 136 6.28 6.22 -4.95
N SER A 137 6.34 5.75 -6.20
CA SER A 137 5.43 6.21 -7.26
C SER A 137 3.97 5.90 -6.96
N TYR A 138 3.68 4.73 -6.41
CA TYR A 138 2.34 4.36 -6.03
C TYR A 138 1.80 5.27 -4.91
N LEU A 139 2.56 5.52 -3.85
CA LEU A 139 2.17 6.44 -2.77
C LEU A 139 1.86 7.85 -3.30
N LEU A 140 2.73 8.41 -4.16
CA LEU A 140 2.50 9.72 -4.77
C LEU A 140 1.31 9.75 -5.73
N SER A 141 0.94 8.61 -6.33
CA SER A 141 -0.29 8.50 -7.13
C SER A 141 -1.56 8.49 -6.28
N GLN A 142 -1.46 8.15 -4.99
CA GLN A 142 -2.58 8.15 -4.05
C GLN A 142 -2.71 9.48 -3.29
N PHE A 143 -1.59 10.18 -3.06
CA PHE A 143 -1.52 11.41 -2.26
C PHE A 143 -0.62 12.43 -2.96
N ASP A 144 -1.22 13.49 -3.51
CA ASP A 144 -0.57 14.49 -4.36
C ASP A 144 0.23 15.56 -3.59
N ASP A 145 -0.10 15.76 -2.32
CA ASP A 145 0.52 16.74 -1.42
C ASP A 145 1.65 16.15 -0.55
N ILE A 146 1.89 14.83 -0.64
CA ILE A 146 2.99 14.16 0.05
C ILE A 146 4.26 14.24 -0.81
N LYS A 147 5.39 14.57 -0.19
CA LYS A 147 6.71 14.56 -0.82
C LYS A 147 7.57 13.48 -0.18
N VAL A 148 8.32 12.74 -1.00
CA VAL A 148 9.21 11.68 -0.52
C VAL A 148 10.58 11.77 -1.17
N HIS A 149 11.61 11.45 -0.40
CA HIS A 149 12.95 11.13 -0.90
C HIS A 149 12.97 9.67 -1.31
N ARG A 150 13.32 9.41 -2.57
CA ARG A 150 13.42 8.05 -3.10
C ARG A 150 14.83 7.54 -2.89
N PHE A 151 14.99 6.44 -2.18
CA PHE A 151 16.26 5.73 -2.07
C PHE A 151 16.13 4.37 -2.75
N ASN A 152 16.62 4.27 -3.98
CA ASN A 152 16.45 3.09 -4.83
C ASN A 152 17.80 2.42 -5.08
N ARG A 153 17.93 1.12 -4.84
CA ARG A 153 19.12 0.33 -5.21
C ARG A 153 18.75 -0.94 -5.96
N VAL A 154 19.22 -1.08 -7.19
CA VAL A 154 18.91 -2.24 -8.06
C VAL A 154 20.22 -2.91 -8.47
N GLU A 155 20.97 -3.36 -7.47
CA GLU A 155 22.31 -3.92 -7.64
C GLU A 155 22.36 -5.44 -7.50
N GLY A 156 21.20 -6.08 -7.28
CA GLY A 156 21.11 -7.54 -7.07
C GLY A 156 21.70 -8.03 -5.74
N GLN A 157 21.99 -7.11 -4.81
CA GLN A 157 22.50 -7.38 -3.47
C GLN A 157 21.56 -6.82 -2.40
N PRO A 158 21.52 -7.42 -1.19
CA PRO A 158 20.86 -6.83 -0.03
C PRO A 158 21.37 -5.41 0.27
N PHE A 159 20.55 -4.61 0.96
CA PHE A 159 20.99 -3.29 1.38
C PHE A 159 22.18 -3.36 2.34
N SER A 160 23.18 -2.51 2.10
CA SER A 160 24.23 -2.24 3.07
C SER A 160 23.70 -1.32 4.18
N VAL A 161 23.54 -1.85 5.39
CA VAL A 161 23.04 -1.09 6.55
C VAL A 161 23.91 0.14 6.85
N SER A 162 25.23 0.02 6.78
CA SER A 162 26.13 1.14 7.04
C SER A 162 25.98 2.26 6.00
N GLU A 163 25.86 1.90 4.72
CA GLU A 163 25.66 2.86 3.64
C GLU A 163 24.30 3.58 3.80
N LEU A 164 23.24 2.83 4.10
CA LEU A 164 21.92 3.40 4.34
C LEU A 164 21.93 4.39 5.50
N VAL A 165 22.62 4.08 6.61
CA VAL A 165 22.74 5.00 7.75
C VAL A 165 23.38 6.32 7.32
N ASP A 166 24.49 6.26 6.60
CA ASP A 166 25.22 7.46 6.18
C ASP A 166 24.40 8.30 5.19
N GLU A 167 23.75 7.66 4.21
CA GLU A 167 22.89 8.34 3.24
C GLU A 167 21.63 8.94 3.87
N PHE A 168 20.98 8.24 4.79
CA PHE A 168 19.78 8.75 5.45
C PHE A 168 20.11 9.91 6.37
N ILE A 169 21.25 9.89 7.06
CA ILE A 169 21.70 11.02 7.89
C ILE A 169 21.96 12.27 7.03
N LYS A 170 22.49 12.13 5.81
CA LYS A 170 22.64 13.25 4.87
C LYS A 170 21.27 13.83 4.50
N ILE A 171 20.33 12.98 4.08
CA ILE A 171 18.96 13.40 3.73
C ILE A 171 18.25 14.09 4.92
N MET A 172 18.49 13.62 6.14
CA MET A 172 17.96 14.25 7.36
C MET A 172 18.55 15.64 7.64
N GLY A 173 19.80 15.90 7.21
CA GLY A 173 20.52 17.16 7.46
C GLY A 173 20.38 18.22 6.38
N ASP A 174 19.86 17.87 5.20
CA ASP A 174 19.65 18.77 4.06
C ASP A 174 18.36 19.62 4.17
N ASN A 175 17.82 19.82 5.39
CA ASN A 175 16.59 20.60 5.65
C ASN A 175 16.82 21.77 6.62
#